data_AF-A8P754-F1
#
_entry.id   AF-A8P754-F1
#
_cell.length_a   1.000
_cell.length_b   1.000
_cell.length_c   1.000
_cell.angle_alpha   90.00
_cell.angle_beta   90.00
_cell.angle_gamma   90.00
#
_symmetry.space_group_name_H-M   'P 1'
#
loop_
_entity.id
_entity.type
_entity.pdbx_description
1 polymer ?
#
loop_
_entity_poly.entity_id
_entity_poly.type
_entity_poly.pdbx_seq_one_letter_code
_entity_poly.pdbx_strand_id
1 'polypeptide(L)'
;MLGLRSEFTYRISHHIVPGCARFGIIDETGQLQLIVATTTNKVIIHDNETVLNINEKIRALEVTTLDKTHDAIIVGTISGLLIYDAYNNTTLIQREIIDGVNCIQ
;
A
#
# COMPACT_ATOMS: atom_id res chain seq x y z
N MET A 1 -22.30 16.37 -25.29
CA MET A 1 -20.97 15.78 -25.04
C MET A 1 -20.81 15.73 -23.52
N LEU A 2 -21.03 14.57 -22.90
CA LEU A 2 -20.89 14.42 -21.45
C LEU A 2 -19.40 14.32 -21.13
N GLY A 3 -18.83 15.38 -20.55
CA GLY A 3 -17.45 15.38 -20.09
C GLY A 3 -17.32 14.63 -18.77
N LEU A 4 -16.25 13.85 -18.60
CA LEU A 4 -15.90 13.30 -17.30
C LEU A 4 -15.57 14.44 -16.34
N ARG A 5 -16.12 14.38 -15.13
CA ARG A 5 -15.79 15.29 -14.02
C ARG A 5 -15.13 14.49 -12.91
N SER A 6 -14.17 15.10 -12.23
CA SER A 6 -13.64 14.53 -10.98
C SER A 6 -14.78 14.54 -9.95
N GLU A 7 -15.08 13.36 -9.40
CA GLU A 7 -16.01 13.22 -8.28
C GLU A 7 -15.36 13.64 -6.96
N PHE A 8 -14.06 13.37 -6.82
CA PHE A 8 -13.23 13.79 -5.70
C PHE A 8 -11.78 14.02 -6.16
N THR A 9 -11.04 14.81 -5.37
CA THR A 9 -9.60 15.04 -5.56
C THR A 9 -8.91 15.00 -4.22
N TYR A 10 -7.85 14.19 -4.11
CA TYR A 10 -7.03 14.08 -2.91
C TYR A 10 -5.67 14.73 -3.14
N ARG A 11 -5.08 15.26 -2.06
CA ARG A 11 -3.70 15.74 -2.04
C ARG A 11 -2.91 14.95 -1.02
N ILE A 12 -1.77 14.42 -1.45
CA ILE A 12 -0.84 13.70 -0.59
C ILE A 12 0.44 14.52 -0.54
N SER A 13 0.88 14.86 0.68
CA SER A 13 2.08 15.70 0.90
C SER A 13 3.41 14.95 0.70
N HIS A 14 3.40 13.87 -0.08
CA HIS A 14 4.55 13.01 -0.32
C HIS A 14 4.61 12.60 -1.80
N HIS A 15 5.82 12.42 -2.32
CA HIS A 15 6.02 11.85 -3.65
C HIS A 15 5.71 10.36 -3.63
N ILE A 16 4.83 9.92 -4.54
CA ILE A 16 4.40 8.53 -4.67
C ILE A 16 5.37 7.79 -5.59
N VAL A 17 5.73 6.55 -5.22
CA VAL A 17 6.49 5.66 -6.11
C VAL A 17 5.61 5.31 -7.31
N PRO A 18 6.09 5.48 -8.55
CA PRO A 18 5.30 5.14 -9.74
C PRO A 18 4.74 3.71 -9.68
N GLY A 19 3.46 3.55 -10.00
CA GLY A 19 2.78 2.25 -9.94
C GLY A 19 2.40 1.75 -8.54
N CYS A 20 2.78 2.47 -7.47
CA CYS A 20 2.52 2.08 -6.08
C CYS A 20 1.38 2.88 -5.44
N ALA A 21 0.24 2.92 -6.14
CA ALA A 21 -1.03 3.37 -5.59
C ALA A 21 -2.06 2.25 -5.82
N ARG A 22 -2.78 1.87 -4.75
CA ARG A 22 -3.79 0.82 -4.76
C ARG A 22 -4.98 1.24 -3.93
N PHE A 23 -6.13 0.67 -4.27
CA PHE A 23 -7.32 0.73 -3.45
C PHE A 23 -7.50 -0.62 -2.77
N GLY A 24 -7.93 -0.62 -1.51
CA GLY A 24 -8.23 -1.83 -0.76
C GLY A 24 -9.04 -1.53 0.49
N ILE A 25 -9.56 -2.58 1.11
CA ILE A 25 -10.36 -2.53 2.33
C ILE A 25 -9.46 -2.98 3.47
N ILE A 26 -8.99 -2.04 4.29
CA ILE A 26 -8.02 -2.36 5.35
C ILE A 26 -8.69 -2.68 6.68
N ASP A 27 -9.91 -2.23 6.91
CA ASP A 27 -10.61 -2.40 8.19
C ASP A 27 -11.98 -3.08 8.02
N GLU A 28 -12.60 -3.39 9.16
CA GLU A 28 -13.92 -4.03 9.21
C GLU A 28 -15.08 -3.12 8.73
N THR A 29 -14.81 -1.83 8.44
CA THR A 29 -15.85 -0.92 7.95
C THR A 29 -16.26 -1.23 6.51
N GLY A 30 -15.42 -1.98 5.77
CA GLY A 30 -15.65 -2.29 4.37
C GLY A 30 -15.44 -1.09 3.44
N GLN A 31 -14.93 0.04 3.94
CA GLN A 31 -14.67 1.21 3.13
C GLN A 31 -13.39 1.04 2.30
N LEU A 32 -13.50 1.40 1.03
CA LEU A 32 -12.37 1.38 0.12
C LEU A 32 -11.46 2.57 0.42
N GLN A 33 -10.22 2.29 0.79
CA GLN A 33 -9.22 3.29 1.15
C GLN A 33 -8.12 3.34 0.09
N LEU A 34 -7.50 4.52 -0.06
CA LEU A 34 -6.35 4.70 -0.93
C LEU A 34 -5.06 4.38 -0.16
N ILE A 35 -4.30 3.40 -0.63
CA ILE A 35 -3.00 3.01 -0.08
C ILE A 35 -1.91 3.39 -1.08
N VAL A 36 -0.93 4.16 -0.62
CA VAL A 36 0.18 4.63 -1.47
C VAL A 36 1.53 4.38 -0.83
N ALA A 37 2.51 3.96 -1.63
CA ALA A 37 3.90 3.93 -1.20
C ALA A 37 4.62 5.18 -1.67
N THR A 38 5.43 5.75 -0.78
CA THR A 38 6.15 7.00 -1.02
C THR A 38 7.62 6.76 -1.29
N THR A 39 8.27 7.71 -1.98
CA THR A 39 9.71 7.66 -2.24
C THR A 39 10.56 7.86 -0.98
N THR A 40 9.92 8.22 0.14
CA THR A 40 10.53 8.36 1.48
C THR A 40 10.34 7.10 2.34
N ASN A 41 10.09 5.95 1.72
CA ASN A 41 9.91 4.65 2.36
C ASN A 41 8.77 4.60 3.39
N LYS A 42 7.68 5.28 3.09
CA LYS A 42 6.44 5.21 3.89
C LYS A 42 5.32 4.62 3.06
N VAL A 43 4.50 3.76 3.63
CA VAL A 43 3.18 3.43 3.09
C VAL A 43 2.14 4.24 3.86
N ILE A 44 1.32 4.98 3.13
CA ILE A 44 0.27 5.84 3.70
C ILE A 44 -1.08 5.23 3.33
N ILE A 45 -1.93 5.04 4.33
CA ILE A 45 -3.33 4.68 4.17
C ILE A 45 -4.14 5.96 4.34
N HIS A 46 -4.77 6.39 3.25
CA HIS A 46 -5.60 7.60 3.23
C HIS A 46 -6.82 7.44 4.15
N ASP A 47 -7.39 8.55 4.59
CA ASP A 47 -8.48 8.67 5.59
C ASP A 47 -8.13 8.29 7.04
N ASN A 48 -7.26 7.30 7.27
CA ASN A 48 -6.85 6.90 8.63
C ASN A 48 -5.55 7.54 9.13
N GLU A 49 -4.95 8.48 8.38
CA GLU A 49 -3.64 9.12 8.65
C GLU A 49 -2.51 8.13 9.03
N THR A 50 -2.68 6.86 8.69
CA THR A 50 -1.80 5.79 9.16
C THR A 50 -0.59 5.70 8.26
N VAL A 51 0.59 5.75 8.87
CA VAL A 51 1.88 5.77 8.19
C VAL A 51 2.73 4.61 8.65
N LEU A 52 3.00 3.69 7.73
CA LEU A 52 3.89 2.55 7.94
C LEU A 52 5.28 2.93 7.46
N ASN A 53 6.27 2.85 8.35
CA ASN A 53 7.66 3.12 8.01
C ASN A 53 8.32 1.83 7.53
N ILE A 54 8.88 1.87 6.32
CA ILE A 54 9.62 0.77 5.72
C ILE A 54 11.10 1.13 5.78
N ASN A 55 11.93 0.19 6.24
CA ASN A 55 13.35 0.45 6.46
C ASN A 55 14.15 0.59 5.15
N GLU A 56 13.60 0.09 4.05
CA GLU A 56 14.27 -0.04 2.77
C GLU A 56 13.51 0.67 1.65
N LYS A 57 14.18 0.88 0.52
CA LYS A 57 13.59 1.52 -0.65
C LYS A 57 12.46 0.67 -1.22
N ILE A 58 11.24 1.22 -1.21
CA ILE A 58 10.04 0.59 -1.78
C ILE A 58 10.10 0.68 -3.31
N ARG A 59 9.73 -0.41 -3.99
CA ARG A 59 9.69 -0.53 -5.45
C ARG A 59 8.36 -1.04 -5.98
N ALA A 60 7.66 -1.85 -5.20
CA ALA A 60 6.35 -2.40 -5.55
C ALA A 60 5.40 -2.32 -4.36
N LEU A 61 4.12 -2.14 -4.65
CA LEU A 61 3.03 -2.15 -3.68
C LEU A 61 1.86 -2.90 -4.31
N GLU A 62 1.32 -3.85 -3.58
CA GLU A 62 0.06 -4.52 -3.90
C GLU A 62 -0.81 -4.60 -2.66
N VAL A 63 -2.12 -4.65 -2.85
CA VAL A 63 -3.09 -4.80 -1.77
C VAL A 63 -4.04 -5.91 -2.16
N THR A 64 -4.13 -6.94 -1.33
CA THR A 64 -4.89 -8.15 -1.68
C THR A 64 -5.51 -8.80 -0.47
N THR A 65 -6.66 -9.42 -0.68
CA THR A 65 -7.40 -10.15 0.34
C THR A 65 -6.69 -11.45 0.65
N LEU A 66 -5.99 -11.51 1.79
CA LEU A 66 -5.35 -12.75 2.26
C LEU A 66 -6.34 -13.61 3.06
N ASP A 67 -7.15 -12.95 3.91
CA ASP A 67 -8.26 -13.53 4.66
C ASP A 67 -9.56 -12.78 4.33
N LYS A 68 -10.72 -13.44 4.48
CA LYS A 68 -12.02 -12.96 3.93
C LYS A 68 -12.52 -11.60 4.47
N THR A 69 -11.87 -11.00 5.47
CA THR A 69 -12.38 -9.84 6.20
C THR A 69 -11.70 -8.53 5.84
N HIS A 70 -10.42 -8.53 5.48
CA HIS A 70 -9.65 -7.33 5.15
C HIS A 70 -8.48 -7.67 4.22
N ASP A 71 -7.99 -6.66 3.52
CA ASP A 71 -6.84 -6.75 2.64
C ASP A 71 -5.53 -6.59 3.42
N ALA A 72 -4.54 -7.39 3.03
CA ALA A 72 -3.17 -7.25 3.47
C ALA A 72 -2.39 -6.36 2.49
N ILE A 73 -1.47 -5.57 3.04
CA ILE A 73 -0.57 -4.70 2.28
C ILE A 73 0.72 -5.48 1.98
N ILE A 74 1.03 -5.64 0.71
CA ILE A 74 2.26 -6.28 0.25
C ILE A 74 3.21 -5.20 -0.25
N VAL A 75 4.39 -5.10 0.37
CA VAL A 75 5.45 -4.15 0.03
C VAL A 75 6.66 -4.90 -0.49
N GLY A 76 7.02 -4.63 -1.74
CA GLY A 76 8.26 -5.07 -2.34
C GLY A 76 9.34 -4.01 -2.20
N THR A 77 10.49 -4.38 -1.65
CA THR A 77 11.66 -3.51 -1.47
C THR A 77 12.81 -3.88 -2.41
N ILE A 78 13.92 -3.16 -2.31
CA ILE A 78 15.17 -3.48 -3.02
C ILE A 78 15.80 -4.82 -2.59
N SER A 79 15.44 -5.36 -1.42
CA SER A 79 16.11 -6.53 -0.82
C SER A 79 15.13 -7.52 -0.16
N GLY A 80 13.82 -7.29 -0.28
CA GLY A 80 12.85 -8.15 0.37
C GLY A 80 11.40 -7.87 0.02
N LEU A 81 10.56 -8.64 0.70
CA LEU A 81 9.11 -8.62 0.64
C LEU A 81 8.57 -8.55 2.07
N LEU A 82 7.60 -7.66 2.29
CA LEU A 82 6.84 -7.54 3.52
C LEU A 82 5.36 -7.70 3.20
N ILE A 83 4.69 -8.62 3.87
CA ILE A 83 3.22 -8.72 3.90
C ILE A 83 2.78 -8.29 5.29
N TYR A 84 1.97 -7.25 5.32
CA TYR A 84 1.57 -6.59 6.55
C TYR A 84 0.05 -6.46 6.62
N ASP A 85 -0.49 -6.87 7.76
CA ASP A 85 -1.87 -6.69 8.12
C ASP A 85 -1.99 -5.39 8.92
N ALA A 86 -2.58 -4.38 8.28
CA ALA A 86 -2.74 -3.06 8.88
C ALA A 86 -3.91 -2.99 9.86
N TYR A 87 -4.88 -3.91 9.79
CA TYR A 87 -5.97 -4.00 10.76
C TYR A 87 -5.46 -4.48 12.13
N ASN A 88 -4.74 -5.60 12.11
CA ASN A 88 -4.21 -6.22 13.32
C ASN A 88 -2.86 -5.62 13.76
N ASN A 89 -2.26 -4.74 12.94
CA ASN A 89 -0.92 -4.20 13.13
C ASN A 89 0.13 -5.32 13.29
N THR A 90 0.07 -6.32 12.41
CA THR A 90 0.96 -7.49 12.46
C THR A 90 1.66 -7.72 11.13
N THR A 91 2.93 -8.13 11.21
CA THR A 91 3.65 -8.63 10.05
C THR A 91 3.26 -10.09 9.82
N LEU A 92 2.61 -10.38 8.69
CA LEU A 92 2.23 -11.73 8.32
C LEU A 92 3.42 -12.51 7.77
N ILE A 93 4.17 -11.90 6.84
CA ILE A 93 5.36 -12.48 6.23
C ILE A 93 6.42 -11.40 6.05
N GLN A 94 7.66 -11.73 6.38
CA GLN A 94 8.82 -10.92 6.00
C GLN A 94 9.88 -11.86 5.44
N ARG A 95 10.32 -11.60 4.21
CA ARG A 95 11.27 -12.46 3.52
C ARG A 95 12.29 -11.62 2.76
N GLU A 96 13.56 -11.98 2.92
CA GLU A 96 14.64 -11.42 2.11
C GLU A 96 14.63 -12.04 0.71
N ILE A 97 14.77 -11.19 -0.29
CA ILE A 97 14.84 -11.55 -1.71
C ILE A 97 16.03 -10.78 -2.26
N ILE A 98 17.12 -11.52 -2.52
CA ILE A 98 18.43 -10.95 -2.90
C ILE A 98 18.32 -10.06 -4.16
N ASP A 99 17.44 -10.45 -5.10
CA ASP A 99 17.22 -9.71 -6.35
C ASP A 99 16.28 -8.49 -6.18
N GLY A 100 15.68 -8.34 -4.99
CA GLY A 100 14.62 -7.38 -4.72
C GLY A 100 13.31 -7.72 -5.41
N VAL A 101 12.31 -6.85 -5.23
CA VAL A 101 10.96 -7.01 -5.78
C VAL A 101 10.61 -5.78 -6.63
N ASN A 102 10.55 -5.96 -7.94
CA ASN A 102 10.30 -4.87 -8.89
C ASN A 102 8.82 -4.61 -9.14
N CYS A 103 8.02 -5.66 -9.10
CA CYS A 103 6.58 -5.63 -9.33
C CYS A 103 5.93 -6.78 -8.56
N ILE A 104 4.67 -6.57 -8.21
CA ILE A 104 3.76 -7.54 -7.61
C ILE A 104 2.43 -7.36 -8.37
N GLN A 105 1.74 -8.46 -8.68
CA GLN A 105 0.48 -8.45 -9.42
C GLN A 105 -0.45 -9.53 -8.86
#